data_AF-A0A1I2FT49-F1
#
_entry.id   AF-A0A1I2FT49-F1
#
_cell.length_a   1.000
_cell.length_b   1.000
_cell.length_c   1.000
_cell.angle_alpha   90.00
_cell.angle_beta   90.00
_cell.angle_gamma   90.00
#
_symmetry.space_group_name_H-M   'P 1'
#
loop_
_entity.id
_entity.type
_entity.pdbx_description
1 polymer ?
#
loop_
_entity_poly.entity_id
_entity_poly.type
_entity_poly.pdbx_seq_one_letter_code
_entity_poly.pdbx_strand_id
1 'polypeptide(L)'
;MDTLIFKSTYEESGYFDKDAQGWCAYIVEITCEDGKNVTIRRFFDANGYVANDSLRHGTVQEISKDIVTILLERGEKLYYSLQEKRLVIPQ
;
A
#
# COMPACT_ATOMS: atom_id res chain seq x y z
N MET A 1 4.40 20.02 -15.23
CA MET A 1 4.64 18.72 -14.57
C MET A 1 3.27 18.12 -14.36
N ASP A 2 2.97 17.00 -14.99
CA ASP A 2 1.74 16.28 -14.70
C ASP A 2 1.78 15.81 -13.25
N THR A 3 0.75 16.13 -12.48
CA THR A 3 0.66 15.73 -11.08
C THR A 3 0.53 14.21 -11.01
N LEU A 4 1.46 13.53 -10.33
CA LEU A 4 1.43 12.08 -10.16
C LEU A 4 0.30 11.69 -9.19
N ILE A 5 -0.85 11.27 -9.71
CA ILE A 5 -1.98 10.80 -8.90
C ILE A 5 -2.09 9.29 -9.02
N PHE A 6 -2.14 8.58 -7.89
CA PHE A 6 -2.39 7.14 -7.88
C PHE A 6 -3.21 6.70 -6.67
N LYS A 7 -4.03 5.68 -6.89
CA LYS A 7 -4.80 5.00 -5.86
C LYS A 7 -4.82 3.52 -6.16
N SER A 8 -4.61 2.68 -5.16
CA SER A 8 -4.71 1.22 -5.31
C SER A 8 -5.10 0.55 -4.01
N THR A 9 -5.86 -0.53 -4.15
CA THR A 9 -6.28 -1.42 -3.06
C THR A 9 -5.99 -2.84 -3.50
N TYR A 10 -5.20 -3.58 -2.74
CA TYR A 10 -4.81 -4.96 -3.07
C TYR A 10 -4.59 -5.79 -1.81
N GLU A 11 -4.60 -7.11 -1.97
CA GLU A 11 -4.30 -8.07 -0.91
C GLU A 11 -2.80 -8.37 -0.85
N GLU A 12 -2.17 -8.22 0.33
CA GLU A 12 -0.72 -8.38 0.53
C GLU A 12 -0.30 -9.86 0.55
N SER A 13 -1.11 -10.71 1.18
CA SER A 13 -0.95 -12.16 1.17
C SER A 13 -2.05 -12.76 0.31
N GLY A 14 -1.74 -13.20 -0.91
CA GLY A 14 -2.70 -13.76 -1.87
C GLY A 14 -3.36 -15.08 -1.46
N TYR A 15 -3.72 -15.26 -0.18
CA TYR A 15 -4.39 -16.42 0.38
C TYR A 15 -5.78 -16.01 0.87
N PHE A 16 -6.75 -16.11 -0.03
CA PHE A 16 -8.17 -15.99 0.29
C PHE A 16 -8.78 -17.40 0.42
N ASP A 17 -8.88 -17.91 1.65
CA ASP A 17 -9.58 -19.17 1.91
C ASP A 17 -11.06 -18.91 2.18
N LYS A 18 -11.88 -19.12 1.15
CA LYS A 18 -13.35 -18.96 1.21
C LYS A 18 -14.04 -20.00 2.08
N ASP A 19 -13.39 -21.12 2.37
CA ASP A 19 -14.07 -22.30 2.90
C ASP A 19 -13.87 -22.47 4.41
N ALA A 20 -12.98 -21.68 5.03
CA ALA A 20 -12.68 -21.71 6.46
C ALA A 20 -13.39 -20.59 7.27
N GLN A 21 -14.72 -20.47 7.15
CA GLN A 21 -15.63 -19.68 8.03
C GLN A 21 -15.03 -18.42 8.71
N GLY A 22 -14.33 -17.58 7.94
CA GLY A 22 -13.63 -16.45 8.50
C GLY A 22 -12.82 -15.70 7.45
N TRP A 23 -12.93 -14.38 7.48
CA TRP A 23 -12.39 -13.49 6.46
C TRP A 23 -10.99 -13.05 6.91
N CYS A 24 -9.99 -13.91 6.72
CA CYS A 24 -8.59 -13.51 6.87
C CYS A 24 -8.20 -12.62 5.68
N ALA A 25 -8.25 -11.30 5.84
CA ALA A 25 -7.90 -10.36 4.77
C ALA A 25 -6.71 -9.49 5.20
N TYR A 26 -5.68 -9.41 4.36
CA TYR A 26 -4.58 -8.45 4.51
C TYR A 26 -4.64 -7.44 3.37
N ILE A 27 -5.37 -6.35 3.58
CA ILE A 27 -5.60 -5.33 2.56
C ILE A 27 -4.64 -4.16 2.74
N VAL A 28 -4.04 -3.73 1.64
CA VAL A 28 -3.26 -2.50 1.56
C VAL A 28 -4.01 -1.52 0.67
N GLU A 29 -4.29 -0.34 1.22
CA GLU A 29 -4.76 0.82 0.46
C GLU A 29 -3.63 1.84 0.40
N ILE A 30 -3.35 2.36 -0.80
CA ILE A 30 -2.37 3.41 -1.01
C ILE A 30 -2.97 4.50 -1.88
N THR A 31 -2.81 5.76 -1.46
CA THR A 31 -3.31 6.94 -2.17
C THR A 31 -2.27 8.05 -2.22
N CYS A 32 -2.22 8.75 -3.36
CA CYS A 32 -1.49 9.99 -3.58
C CYS A 32 -2.35 10.86 -4.49
N GLU A 33 -2.94 11.93 -3.96
CA GLU A 33 -3.92 12.77 -4.67
C GLU A 33 -3.35 14.13 -5.08
N ASP A 34 -2.27 14.56 -4.44
CA ASP A 34 -1.65 15.88 -4.64
C ASP A 34 -0.29 15.80 -5.35
N GLY A 35 0.14 14.61 -5.76
CA GLY A 35 1.44 14.39 -6.40
C GLY A 35 2.63 14.29 -5.46
N LYS A 36 2.43 14.42 -4.14
CA LYS A 36 3.52 14.51 -3.17
C LYS A 36 3.29 13.69 -1.92
N ASN A 37 2.14 13.78 -1.29
CA ASN A 37 1.82 13.11 -0.04
C ASN A 37 1.16 11.77 -0.31
N VAL A 38 1.63 10.75 0.39
CA VAL A 38 1.16 9.37 0.23
C VAL A 38 0.60 8.89 1.54
N THR A 39 -0.61 8.36 1.49
CA THR A 39 -1.26 7.68 2.62
C THR A 39 -1.28 6.19 2.33
N ILE A 40 -0.84 5.39 3.30
CA ILE A 40 -0.85 3.93 3.23
C ILE A 40 -1.62 3.41 4.43
N ARG A 41 -2.71 2.70 4.17
CA ARG A 41 -3.48 1.99 5.18
C ARG A 41 -3.27 0.50 4.99
N ARG A 42 -2.88 -0.20 6.05
CA ARG A 42 -2.89 -1.66 6.08
C ARG A 42 -3.96 -2.10 7.05
N PHE A 43 -4.95 -2.81 6.53
CA PHE A 43 -6.05 -3.40 7.28
C PHE A 43 -5.89 -4.92 7.29
N PHE A 44 -5.93 -5.48 8.49
CA PHE A 44 -5.95 -6.91 8.73
C PHE A 44 -7.15 -7.27 9.59
N ASP A 45 -7.90 -8.27 9.17
CA ASP A 45 -8.90 -8.93 10.00
C ASP A 45 -8.61 -10.42 10.07
N ALA A 46 -8.45 -10.97 11.27
CA ALA A 46 -8.36 -12.40 11.52
C ALA A 46 -9.74 -12.95 11.91
N ASN A 47 -10.66 -13.06 10.96
CA ASN A 47 -11.99 -13.65 11.21
C ASN A 47 -12.78 -12.94 12.33
N GLY A 48 -12.66 -11.62 12.45
CA GLY A 48 -13.29 -10.83 13.52
C GLY A 48 -12.59 -10.93 14.88
N TYR A 49 -11.49 -11.70 15.02
CA TYR A 49 -10.78 -11.86 16.28
C TYR A 49 -9.68 -10.81 16.49
N VAL A 50 -9.01 -10.41 15.41
CA VAL A 50 -7.91 -9.44 15.46
C VAL A 50 -8.06 -8.47 14.31
N ALA A 51 -8.65 -7.32 14.60
CA ALA A 51 -8.63 -6.19 13.70
C ALA A 51 -7.36 -5.37 13.96
N ASN A 52 -6.50 -5.24 12.95
CA ASN A 52 -5.41 -4.28 12.95
C ASN A 52 -5.62 -3.32 11.78
N ASP A 53 -5.66 -2.03 12.09
CA ASP A 53 -5.77 -0.97 11.11
C ASP A 53 -4.63 0.01 11.36
N SER A 54 -3.64 -0.01 10.48
CA SER A 54 -2.46 0.84 10.57
C SER A 54 -2.46 1.84 9.43
N LEU A 55 -2.46 3.12 9.80
CA LEU A 55 -2.34 4.23 8.87
C LEU A 55 -0.93 4.81 8.97
N ARG A 56 -0.26 4.97 7.83
CA ARG A 56 1.08 5.56 7.72
C ARG A 56 1.08 6.62 6.64
N HIS A 57 1.90 7.64 6.85
CA HIS A 57 2.07 8.72 5.90
C HIS A 57 3.50 8.76 5.37
N GLY A 58 3.63 9.19 4.12
CA GLY A 58 4.91 9.37 3.47
C GLY A 58 4.86 10.42 2.38
N THR A 59 5.99 10.61 1.74
CA THR A 59 6.16 11.56 0.64
C THR A 59 6.83 10.90 -0.55
N VAL A 60 6.37 11.22 -1.76
CA VAL A 60 7.05 10.86 -3.00
C VAL A 60 8.40 11.57 -3.04
N GLN A 61 9.47 10.79 -3.16
CA GLN A 61 10.84 11.31 -3.25
C GLN A 61 11.33 11.31 -4.70
N GLU A 62 11.07 10.24 -5.42
CA GLU A 62 11.57 10.00 -6.76
C GLU A 62 10.61 9.11 -7.53
N ILE A 63 10.56 9.30 -8.84
CA ILE A 63 9.87 8.43 -9.78
C ILE A 63 10.92 7.99 -10.81
N SER A 64 11.19 6.69 -10.87
CA SER A 64 12.14 6.11 -11.82
C SER A 64 11.45 5.00 -12.61
N LYS A 65 11.30 5.23 -13.92
CA LYS A 65 10.46 4.41 -14.80
C LYS A 65 9.04 4.32 -14.24
N ASP A 66 8.69 3.17 -13.68
CA ASP A 66 7.35 2.82 -13.19
C ASP A 66 7.34 2.68 -11.67
N ILE A 67 8.45 2.96 -11.00
CA ILE A 67 8.60 2.83 -9.55
C ILE A 67 8.60 4.21 -8.89
N VAL A 68 7.72 4.37 -7.92
CA VAL A 68 7.63 5.54 -7.05
C VAL A 68 8.31 5.20 -5.73
N THR A 69 9.36 5.93 -5.38
CA THR A 69 10.02 5.83 -4.09
C THR A 69 9.29 6.74 -3.09
N ILE A 70 8.82 6.15 -2.00
CA ILE A 70 8.05 6.80 -0.95
C ILE A 70 8.89 6.79 0.33
N LEU A 71 9.11 7.96 0.93
CA LEU A 71 9.73 8.09 2.25
C LEU A 71 8.65 8.26 3.30
N LEU A 72 8.52 7.29 4.20
CA LEU A 72 7.59 7.36 5.32
C LEU A 72 8.08 8.34 6.39
N GLU A 73 7.17 8.79 7.24
CA GLU A 73 7.43 9.70 8.37
C GLU A 73 8.53 9.20 9.34
N ARG A 74 8.78 7.89 9.42
CA ARG A 74 9.82 7.27 10.26
C ARG A 74 11.16 7.05 9.54
N GLY A 75 11.31 7.55 8.32
CA GLY A 75 12.53 7.40 7.52
C GLY A 75 12.63 6.08 6.73
N GLU A 76 11.66 5.18 6.87
CA GLU A 76 11.55 3.96 6.07
C GLU A 76 11.23 4.30 4.61
N LYS A 77 11.87 3.61 3.67
CA LYS A 77 11.59 3.74 2.24
C LYS A 77 10.70 2.59 1.78
N LEU A 78 9.65 2.93 1.04
CA LEU A 78 8.81 1.99 0.32
C LEU A 78 8.87 2.27 -1.17
N TYR A 79 8.59 1.24 -1.97
CA TYR A 79 8.63 1.32 -3.42
C TYR A 79 7.27 0.87 -3.94
N TYR A 80 6.64 1.72 -4.73
CA TYR A 80 5.33 1.45 -5.31
C TYR A 80 5.45 1.33 -6.82
N SER A 81 4.99 0.22 -7.39
CA SER A 81 4.96 0.02 -8.84
C SER A 81 3.66 0.59 -9.41
N LEU A 82 3.78 1.58 -10.31
CA LEU A 82 2.67 2.15 -11.08
C LEU A 82 2.07 1.11 -12.05
N GLN A 83 2.90 0.19 -12.55
CA GLN A 83 2.46 -0.87 -13.45
C GLN A 83 1.70 -1.96 -12.69
N GLU A 84 2.27 -2.47 -11.60
CA GLU A 84 1.66 -3.55 -10.81
C GLU A 84 0.60 -3.05 -9.84
N LYS A 85 0.53 -1.73 -9.62
CA LYS A 85 -0.40 -1.06 -8.70
C LYS A 85 -0.31 -1.58 -7.26
N ARG A 86 0.91 -1.89 -6.81
CA ARG A 86 1.20 -2.43 -5.48
C ARG A 86 2.59 -2.04 -4.99
N LEU A 87 2.82 -2.21 -3.68
CA LEU A 87 4.17 -2.09 -3.11
C LEU A 87 5.03 -3.27 -3.57
N VAL A 88 6.30 -2.99 -3.86
CA VAL A 88 7.28 -3.96 -4.34
C VAL A 88 8.58 -3.84 -3.57
N ILE A 89 9.40 -4.88 -3.63
CA ILE A 89 10.77 -4.87 -3.11
C ILE A 89 11.69 -4.51 -4.29
N PRO A 90 12.60 -3.53 -4.16
CA PRO A 90 13.55 -3.22 -5.22
C PRO A 90 14.50 -4.42 -5.40
N GLN A 91 14.73 -4.82 -6.65
CA GLN A 91 15.74 -5.82 -7.02
C GLN A 91 17.14 -5.19 -7.08
#